data_AF-A0AAV6GBL4-F1
#
_entry.id   AF-A0AAV6GBL4-F1
#
_cell.length_a   1.000
_cell.length_b   1.000
_cell.length_c   1.000
_cell.angle_alpha   90.00
_cell.angle_beta   90.00
_cell.angle_gamma   90.00
#
_symmetry.space_group_name_H-M   'P 1'
#
loop_
_entity.id
_entity.type
_entity.pdbx_description
1 polymer ?
#
loop_
_entity_poly.entity_id
_entity_poly.type
_entity_poly.pdbx_seq_one_letter_code
_entity_poly.pdbx_strand_id
1 'polypeptide(L)'
;MMSSYSKPKLVELFYDVISPYSWLAFEVFCRYRNVWNINLKLRPALLGGVYKGAGNRSPDEVPRKFHYMAADLLRLGSYARVPLRVPAQPVNVLMAKGSLEAMRFVTAVAEKETGGDAQVEKVSRELWMRIWSNSQDITQLSSLAEVGLNAGLSDKKVQELLEMSQSKAIKDKVWTTTQEALDYGVRSGWDHSLCTRQ
;
A
#
# COMPACT_ATOMS: atom_id res chain seq x y z
N MET A 1 -28.65 25.61 -19.50
CA MET A 1 -28.69 24.53 -18.49
C MET A 1 -27.31 24.39 -17.89
N MET A 2 -27.11 24.86 -16.65
CA MET A 2 -25.89 24.55 -15.90
C MET A 2 -26.01 23.10 -15.41
N SER A 3 -25.17 22.21 -15.95
CA SER A 3 -25.04 20.85 -15.42
C SER A 3 -24.68 20.94 -13.94
N SER A 4 -25.53 20.36 -13.08
CA SER A 4 -25.23 20.17 -11.66
C SER A 4 -24.09 19.17 -11.56
N TYR A 5 -22.84 19.66 -11.54
CA TYR A 5 -21.70 18.81 -11.25
C TYR A 5 -21.80 18.37 -9.79
N SER A 6 -22.15 17.10 -9.57
CA SER A 6 -22.13 16.47 -8.25
C SER A 6 -20.75 16.62 -7.63
N LYS A 7 -20.67 16.86 -6.31
CA LYS A 7 -19.39 16.95 -5.60
C LYS A 7 -18.61 15.63 -5.71
N PRO A 8 -17.27 15.66 -5.87
CA PRO A 8 -16.46 14.45 -5.91
C PRO A 8 -16.69 13.58 -4.68
N LYS A 9 -16.81 12.26 -4.87
CA LYS A 9 -16.94 11.30 -3.77
C LYS A 9 -15.57 10.94 -3.19
N LEU A 10 -15.42 11.04 -1.88
CA LEU A 10 -14.18 10.62 -1.20
C LEU A 10 -14.05 9.09 -1.28
N VAL A 11 -12.91 8.63 -1.81
CA VAL A 11 -12.55 7.21 -1.83
C VAL A 11 -11.27 7.05 -1.03
N GLU A 12 -11.35 6.33 0.09
CA GLU A 12 -10.20 6.05 0.95
C GLU A 12 -9.66 4.65 0.62
N LEU A 13 -8.43 4.58 0.09
CA LEU A 13 -7.77 3.32 -0.21
C LEU A 13 -6.81 2.96 0.92
N PHE A 14 -7.20 1.98 1.75
CA PHE A 14 -6.32 1.38 2.73
C PHE A 14 -5.45 0.31 2.06
N TYR A 15 -4.13 0.42 2.20
CA TYR A 15 -3.21 -0.51 1.54
C TYR A 15 -1.94 -0.76 2.36
N ASP A 16 -1.32 -1.90 2.06
CA ASP A 16 0.01 -2.27 2.53
C ASP A 16 0.86 -2.69 1.32
N VAL A 17 2.12 -2.27 1.28
CA VAL A 17 3.04 -2.62 0.18
C VAL A 17 3.40 -4.12 0.16
N ILE A 18 3.19 -4.84 1.27
CA ILE A 18 3.30 -6.30 1.32
C ILE A 18 2.15 -7.00 0.59
N SER A 19 1.07 -6.31 0.23
CA SER A 19 -0.06 -6.91 -0.47
C SER A 19 0.08 -6.70 -1.98
N PRO A 20 0.21 -7.77 -2.78
CA PRO A 20 0.24 -7.66 -4.23
C PRO A 20 -1.13 -7.26 -4.80
N TYR A 21 -2.23 -7.68 -4.17
CA TYR A 21 -3.58 -7.26 -4.54
C TYR A 21 -3.83 -5.78 -4.28
N SER A 22 -3.26 -5.23 -3.21
CA SER A 22 -3.34 -3.79 -2.95
C SER A 22 -2.61 -2.98 -4.03
N TRP A 23 -1.51 -3.49 -4.60
CA TRP A 23 -0.84 -2.82 -5.73
C TRP A 23 -1.74 -2.74 -6.96
N LEU A 24 -2.39 -3.87 -7.30
CA LEU A 24 -3.31 -3.93 -8.44
C LEU A 24 -4.47 -2.94 -8.28
N ALA A 25 -5.10 -2.92 -7.11
CA ALA A 25 -6.17 -1.97 -6.79
C ALA A 25 -5.67 -0.52 -6.84
N PHE A 26 -4.51 -0.25 -6.24
CA PHE A 26 -3.86 1.05 -6.24
C PHE A 26 -3.66 1.60 -7.66
N GLU A 27 -3.09 0.82 -8.58
CA GLU A 27 -2.87 1.29 -9.95
C GLU A 27 -4.18 1.57 -10.69
N VAL A 28 -5.24 0.79 -10.43
CA VAL A 28 -6.57 1.08 -10.97
C VAL A 28 -7.08 2.42 -10.44
N PHE A 29 -7.10 2.62 -9.12
CA PHE A 29 -7.58 3.89 -8.54
C PHE A 29 -6.75 5.10 -9.02
N CYS A 30 -5.42 4.98 -9.09
CA CYS A 30 -4.56 6.05 -9.59
C CYS A 30 -4.85 6.40 -11.05
N ARG A 31 -5.16 5.43 -11.92
CA ARG A 31 -5.53 5.69 -13.32
C ARG A 31 -6.90 6.35 -13.44
N TYR A 32 -7.86 5.92 -12.63
CA TYR A 32 -9.24 6.40 -12.70
C TYR A 32 -9.52 7.66 -11.88
N ARG A 33 -8.58 8.12 -11.04
CA ARG A 33 -8.75 9.34 -10.21
C ARG A 33 -9.07 10.60 -11.02
N ASN A 34 -8.63 10.66 -12.27
CA ASN A 34 -8.87 11.78 -13.19
C ASN A 34 -10.02 11.52 -14.17
N VAL A 35 -10.64 10.33 -14.12
CA VAL A 35 -11.74 9.90 -15.00
C VAL A 35 -13.05 9.89 -14.23
N TRP A 36 -13.03 9.37 -13.01
CA TRP A 36 -14.17 9.34 -12.12
C TRP A 36 -14.26 10.62 -11.29
N ASN A 37 -15.48 10.99 -10.91
CA ASN A 37 -15.72 12.11 -10.01
C ASN A 37 -15.44 11.72 -8.55
N ILE A 38 -14.17 11.40 -8.26
CA ILE A 38 -13.71 10.96 -6.95
C ILE A 38 -12.56 11.81 -6.43
N ASN A 39 -12.46 11.90 -5.12
CA ASN A 39 -11.28 12.37 -4.42
C ASN A 39 -10.60 11.15 -3.80
N LEU A 40 -9.51 10.67 -4.41
CA LEU A 40 -8.77 9.52 -3.91
C LEU A 40 -7.85 9.94 -2.76
N LYS A 41 -8.02 9.28 -1.60
CA LYS A 41 -7.15 9.42 -0.43
C LYS A 41 -6.43 8.10 -0.19
N LEU A 42 -5.11 8.13 -0.27
CA LEU A 42 -4.22 7.00 0.01
C LEU A 42 -4.01 6.91 1.52
N ARG A 43 -4.35 5.76 2.12
CA ARG A 43 -4.28 5.49 3.57
C ARG A 43 -3.32 4.32 3.82
N PRO A 44 -2.02 4.58 4.06
CA PRO A 44 -1.07 3.51 4.38
C PRO A 44 -1.48 2.84 5.70
N ALA A 45 -1.72 1.53 5.66
CA ALA A 45 -2.18 0.73 6.80
C ALA A 45 -1.42 -0.60 6.88
N LEU A 46 -1.31 -1.17 8.08
CA LEU A 46 -0.53 -2.39 8.28
C LEU A 46 -1.42 -3.63 8.17
N LEU A 47 -1.21 -4.43 7.11
CA LEU A 47 -1.99 -5.64 6.86
C LEU A 47 -1.84 -6.67 7.98
N GLY A 48 -0.64 -6.80 8.57
CA GLY A 48 -0.42 -7.65 9.74
C GLY A 48 -1.28 -7.25 10.95
N GLY A 49 -1.55 -5.95 11.12
CA GLY A 49 -2.46 -5.46 12.14
C GLY A 49 -3.92 -5.79 11.84
N VAL A 50 -4.32 -5.73 10.56
CA VAL A 50 -5.66 -6.13 10.11
C VAL A 50 -5.92 -7.62 10.33
N TYR A 51 -4.98 -8.50 9.97
CA TYR A 51 -5.12 -9.95 10.22
C TYR A 51 -5.32 -10.25 11.70
N LYS A 52 -4.48 -9.66 12.56
CA LYS A 52 -4.55 -9.84 14.01
C LYS A 52 -5.87 -9.31 14.59
N GLY A 53 -6.29 -8.10 14.18
CA GLY A 53 -7.53 -7.48 14.66
C GLY A 53 -8.80 -8.18 14.18
N ALA A 54 -8.80 -8.72 12.96
CA ALA A 54 -9.93 -9.45 12.38
C ALA A 54 -9.99 -10.93 12.80
N GLY A 55 -8.97 -11.44 13.48
CA GLY A 55 -8.85 -12.87 13.82
C GLY A 55 -8.73 -13.77 12.59
N ASN A 56 -8.20 -13.25 11.48
CA ASN A 56 -8.11 -13.99 10.22
C ASN A 56 -6.69 -14.50 9.97
N ARG A 57 -6.59 -15.62 9.25
CA ARG A 57 -5.30 -16.21 8.84
C ARG A 57 -4.93 -15.80 7.43
N SER A 58 -3.63 -15.73 7.16
CA SER A 58 -3.15 -15.28 5.85
C SER A 58 -3.40 -16.36 4.78
N PRO A 59 -3.80 -16.01 3.55
CA PRO A 59 -4.10 -16.99 2.49
C PRO A 59 -2.93 -17.90 2.11
N ASP A 60 -1.69 -17.45 2.30
CA ASP A 60 -0.46 -18.21 2.05
C ASP A 60 -0.26 -19.37 3.03
N GLU A 61 -0.89 -19.33 4.22
CA GLU A 61 -0.87 -20.44 5.18
C GLU A 61 -1.63 -21.68 4.66
N VAL A 62 -2.46 -21.53 3.61
CA VAL A 62 -3.22 -22.62 3.01
C VAL A 62 -2.63 -22.93 1.62
N PRO A 63 -1.92 -24.07 1.45
CA PRO A 63 -1.17 -24.36 0.22
C PRO A 63 -1.98 -24.26 -1.08
N ARG A 64 -3.24 -24.70 -1.06
CA ARG A 64 -4.14 -24.61 -2.24
C ARG A 64 -4.46 -23.16 -2.60
N LYS A 65 -4.69 -22.31 -1.59
CA LYS A 65 -4.95 -20.88 -1.79
C LYS A 65 -3.71 -20.16 -2.28
N PHE A 66 -2.54 -20.50 -1.75
CA PHE A 66 -1.26 -19.98 -2.23
C PHE A 66 -1.01 -20.30 -3.71
N HIS A 67 -1.22 -21.55 -4.13
CA HIS A 67 -1.02 -21.96 -5.51
C HIS A 67 -1.97 -21.24 -6.48
N TYR A 68 -3.24 -21.09 -6.08
CA TYR A 68 -4.21 -20.29 -6.84
C TYR A 68 -3.77 -18.82 -6.94
N MET A 69 -3.37 -18.21 -5.83
CA MET A 69 -2.94 -16.81 -5.75
C MET A 69 -1.76 -16.53 -6.69
N ALA A 70 -0.79 -17.43 -6.80
CA ALA A 70 0.33 -17.26 -7.73
C ALA A 70 -0.15 -17.16 -9.19
N ALA A 71 -1.04 -18.05 -9.62
CA ALA A 71 -1.59 -18.03 -10.98
C ALA A 71 -2.49 -16.81 -11.22
N ASP A 72 -3.29 -16.45 -10.23
CA ASP A 72 -4.21 -15.31 -10.27
C ASP A 72 -3.45 -13.97 -10.37
N LEU A 73 -2.43 -13.77 -9.55
CA LEU A 73 -1.61 -12.56 -9.57
C LEU A 73 -0.90 -12.35 -10.92
N LEU A 74 -0.43 -13.41 -11.57
CA LEU A 74 0.15 -13.31 -12.91
C LEU A 74 -0.88 -12.87 -13.96
N ARG A 75 -2.10 -13.42 -13.90
CA ARG A 75 -3.20 -13.03 -14.79
C ARG A 75 -3.63 -11.59 -14.56
N LEU A 76 -3.82 -11.20 -13.31
CA LEU A 76 -4.24 -9.85 -12.94
C LEU A 76 -3.14 -8.82 -13.22
N GLY A 77 -1.88 -9.14 -12.98
CA GLY A 77 -0.75 -8.28 -13.35
C GLY A 77 -0.71 -8.00 -14.85
N SER A 78 -0.89 -9.04 -15.68
CA SER A 78 -1.00 -8.90 -17.13
C SER A 78 -2.22 -8.05 -17.53
N TYR A 79 -3.40 -8.36 -16.99
CA TYR A 79 -4.64 -7.64 -17.27
C TYR A 79 -4.56 -6.15 -16.88
N ALA A 80 -4.05 -5.86 -15.69
CA ALA A 80 -3.89 -4.52 -15.17
C ALA A 80 -2.61 -3.83 -15.67
N ARG A 81 -1.79 -4.46 -16.52
CA ARG A 81 -0.49 -3.92 -17.00
C ARG A 81 0.41 -3.44 -15.85
N VAL A 82 0.46 -4.22 -14.79
CA VAL A 82 1.35 -4.01 -13.65
C VAL A 82 2.49 -5.01 -13.79
N PRO A 83 3.78 -4.60 -13.71
CA PRO A 83 4.93 -5.50 -13.87
C PRO A 83 5.15 -6.37 -12.63
N LEU A 84 4.10 -7.02 -12.17
CA LEU A 84 4.09 -7.89 -11.00
C LEU A 84 4.75 -9.22 -11.35
N ARG A 85 5.73 -9.61 -10.55
CA ARG A 85 6.36 -10.91 -10.58
C ARG A 85 6.06 -11.62 -9.27
N VAL A 86 5.59 -12.86 -9.35
CA VAL A 86 5.44 -13.70 -8.17
C VAL A 86 6.83 -14.26 -7.83
N PRO A 87 7.42 -13.95 -6.66
CA PRO A 87 8.74 -14.44 -6.31
C PRO A 87 8.77 -15.97 -6.30
N ALA A 88 9.75 -16.57 -6.98
CA ALA A 88 9.80 -18.02 -7.24
C ALA A 88 9.96 -18.87 -5.96
N GLN A 89 10.62 -18.33 -4.93
CA GLN A 89 10.56 -18.71 -3.51
C GLN A 89 11.74 -18.05 -2.76
N PRO A 90 11.60 -17.79 -1.44
CA PRO A 90 10.37 -17.83 -0.67
C PRO A 90 9.82 -16.40 -0.58
N VAL A 91 8.63 -16.18 -1.13
CA VAL A 91 7.72 -15.10 -0.67
C VAL A 91 7.75 -14.98 0.86
N ASN A 92 7.89 -16.12 1.53
CA ASN A 92 7.99 -16.29 2.98
C ASN A 92 9.13 -15.49 3.62
N VAL A 93 10.28 -15.24 2.97
CA VAL A 93 11.40 -14.50 3.62
C VAL A 93 11.15 -13.00 3.58
N LEU A 94 10.67 -12.46 2.46
CA LEU A 94 10.35 -11.03 2.36
C LEU A 94 9.05 -10.70 3.11
N MET A 95 8.06 -11.60 3.10
CA MET A 95 6.86 -11.46 3.93
C MET A 95 7.12 -11.68 5.43
N ALA A 96 8.01 -12.60 5.82
CA ALA A 96 8.36 -12.78 7.24
C ALA A 96 9.08 -11.57 7.82
N LYS A 97 9.86 -10.85 7.00
CA LYS A 97 10.47 -9.57 7.40
C LYS A 97 9.42 -8.47 7.63
N GLY A 98 8.26 -8.59 6.98
CA GLY A 98 7.15 -7.64 7.08
C GLY A 98 7.41 -6.32 6.35
N SER A 99 6.41 -5.43 6.41
CA SER A 99 6.41 -4.12 5.75
C SER A 99 6.35 -2.95 6.73
N LEU A 100 6.52 -3.19 8.03
CA LEU A 100 6.30 -2.18 9.07
C LEU A 100 7.12 -0.90 8.84
N GLU A 101 8.41 -1.03 8.57
CA GLU A 101 9.29 0.13 8.33
C GLU A 101 8.94 0.84 7.03
N ALA A 102 8.57 0.11 5.97
CA ALA A 102 8.07 0.69 4.72
C ALA A 102 6.77 1.47 4.94
N MET A 103 5.79 0.89 5.64
CA MET A 103 4.51 1.55 5.90
C MET A 103 4.68 2.80 6.77
N ARG A 104 5.57 2.77 7.78
CA ARG A 104 5.94 3.99 8.54
C ARG A 104 6.56 5.06 7.65
N PHE A 105 7.46 4.68 6.75
CA PHE A 105 8.07 5.64 5.83
C PHE A 105 7.04 6.28 4.90
N VAL A 106 6.13 5.49 4.31
CA VAL A 106 5.03 6.02 3.50
C VAL A 106 4.11 6.93 4.32
N THR A 107 3.80 6.57 5.58
CA THR A 107 3.01 7.44 6.47
C THR A 107 3.75 8.75 6.77
N ALA A 108 5.06 8.73 6.99
CA ALA A 108 5.85 9.94 7.17
C ALA A 108 5.81 10.85 5.92
N VAL A 109 5.86 10.26 4.72
CA VAL A 109 5.68 10.99 3.45
C VAL A 109 4.29 11.64 3.42
N ALA A 110 3.24 10.87 3.74
CA ALA A 110 1.86 11.36 3.74
C ALA A 110 1.62 12.51 4.72
N GLU A 111 2.24 12.49 5.91
CA GLU A 111 2.10 13.56 6.91
C GLU A 111 2.83 14.85 6.51
N LYS A 112 3.90 14.75 5.71
CA LYS A 112 4.65 15.92 5.22
C LYS A 112 4.11 16.48 3.91
N GLU A 113 3.28 15.73 3.19
CA GLU A 113 2.71 16.16 1.93
C GLU A 113 1.49 17.06 2.15
N THR A 114 1.52 18.26 1.55
CA THR A 114 0.46 19.27 1.68
C THR A 114 -0.37 19.45 0.40
N GLY A 115 0.07 18.85 -0.70
CA GLY A 115 -0.48 19.05 -2.06
C GLY A 115 -1.32 17.89 -2.60
N GLY A 116 -1.76 16.97 -1.74
CA GLY A 116 -2.43 15.72 -2.12
C GLY A 116 -1.59 14.51 -1.74
N ASP A 117 -1.71 13.42 -2.51
CA ASP A 117 -1.01 12.16 -2.25
C ASP A 117 -0.08 11.78 -3.43
N ALA A 118 0.47 12.76 -4.16
CA ALA A 118 1.30 12.51 -5.35
C ALA A 118 2.66 11.92 -5.00
N GLN A 119 3.30 12.39 -3.92
CA GLN A 119 4.56 11.84 -3.45
C GLN A 119 4.34 10.49 -2.76
N VAL A 120 3.26 10.35 -1.99
CA VAL A 120 2.80 9.06 -1.46
C VAL A 120 2.62 8.05 -2.59
N GLU A 121 1.97 8.45 -3.69
CA GLU A 121 1.76 7.58 -4.85
C GLU A 121 3.09 7.08 -5.45
N LYS A 122 4.06 7.98 -5.66
CA LYS A 122 5.37 7.62 -6.20
C LYS A 122 6.16 6.69 -5.28
N VAL A 123 6.23 7.03 -3.99
CA VAL A 123 6.98 6.22 -2.99
C VAL A 123 6.36 4.83 -2.86
N SER A 124 5.04 4.73 -2.79
CA SER A 124 4.35 3.43 -2.70
C SER A 124 4.57 2.58 -3.94
N ARG A 125 4.52 3.17 -5.13
CA ARG A 125 4.83 2.48 -6.39
C ARG A 125 6.27 1.97 -6.42
N GLU A 126 7.24 2.78 -6.00
CA GLU A 126 8.64 2.35 -5.92
C GLU A 126 8.84 1.20 -4.92
N LEU A 127 8.15 1.22 -3.77
CA LEU A 127 8.17 0.10 -2.83
C LEU A 127 7.61 -1.19 -3.45
N TRP A 128 6.46 -1.11 -4.11
CA TRP A 128 5.89 -2.27 -4.79
C TRP A 128 6.80 -2.77 -5.92
N MET A 129 7.38 -1.89 -6.73
CA MET A 129 8.37 -2.28 -7.75
C MET A 129 9.54 -3.03 -7.11
N ARG A 130 10.05 -2.53 -5.98
CA ARG A 130 11.18 -3.12 -5.27
C ARG A 130 10.86 -4.55 -4.79
N ILE A 131 9.78 -4.75 -4.05
CA ILE A 131 9.42 -6.07 -3.52
C ILE A 131 8.81 -7.02 -4.56
N TRP A 132 7.91 -6.55 -5.42
CA TRP A 132 7.09 -7.39 -6.32
C TRP A 132 7.53 -7.41 -7.78
N SER A 133 8.43 -6.53 -8.22
CA SER A 133 9.04 -6.63 -9.56
C SER A 133 10.50 -7.08 -9.47
N ASN A 134 11.24 -6.55 -8.49
CA ASN A 134 12.69 -6.72 -8.41
C ASN A 134 13.14 -7.70 -7.32
N SER A 135 12.22 -8.18 -6.47
CA SER A 135 12.53 -9.09 -5.34
C SER A 135 13.62 -8.53 -4.40
N GLN A 136 13.59 -7.21 -4.18
CA GLN A 136 14.51 -6.47 -3.33
C GLN A 136 13.90 -6.17 -1.95
N ASP A 137 14.75 -5.91 -0.97
CA ASP A 137 14.36 -5.64 0.41
C ASP A 137 13.66 -4.28 0.58
N ILE A 138 12.66 -4.22 1.47
CA ILE A 138 11.92 -3.00 1.84
C ILE A 138 11.94 -2.71 3.35
N THR A 139 12.86 -3.33 4.09
CA THR A 139 12.90 -3.26 5.56
C THR A 139 14.06 -2.42 6.08
N GLN A 140 15.18 -2.39 5.34
CA GLN A 140 16.35 -1.62 5.72
C GLN A 140 16.17 -0.13 5.41
N LEU A 141 16.70 0.74 6.28
CA LEU A 141 16.67 2.19 6.07
C LEU A 141 17.37 2.62 4.77
N SER A 142 18.45 1.92 4.38
CA SER A 142 19.12 2.14 3.09
C SER A 142 18.22 1.83 1.90
N SER A 143 17.46 0.74 1.95
CA SER A 143 16.46 0.40 0.91
C SER A 143 15.37 1.46 0.81
N LEU A 144 14.90 1.98 1.95
CA LEU A 144 13.90 3.05 1.97
C LEU A 144 14.46 4.39 1.48
N ALA A 145 15.74 4.65 1.73
CA ALA A 145 16.43 5.81 1.18
C ALA A 145 16.47 5.77 -0.35
N GLU A 146 16.88 4.65 -0.93
CA GLU A 146 16.90 4.44 -2.39
C GLU A 146 15.51 4.63 -3.01
N VAL A 147 14.46 4.09 -2.37
CA VAL A 147 13.06 4.29 -2.79
C VAL A 147 12.70 5.77 -2.81
N GLY A 148 13.05 6.51 -1.75
CA GLY A 148 12.76 7.94 -1.67
C GLY A 148 13.43 8.73 -2.80
N LEU A 149 14.70 8.42 -3.09
CA LEU A 149 15.47 9.05 -4.16
C LEU A 149 14.89 8.73 -5.54
N ASN A 150 14.57 7.47 -5.81
CA ASN A 150 13.93 7.05 -7.08
C ASN A 150 12.54 7.68 -7.25
N ALA A 151 11.82 7.92 -6.16
CA ALA A 151 10.54 8.63 -6.16
C ALA A 151 10.68 10.15 -6.35
N GLY A 152 11.91 10.67 -6.52
CA GLY A 152 12.21 12.07 -6.79
C GLY A 152 12.33 12.98 -5.56
N LEU A 153 12.49 12.41 -4.36
CA LEU A 153 12.80 13.18 -3.16
C LEU A 153 14.28 13.58 -3.14
N SER A 154 14.60 14.73 -2.57
CA SER A 154 16.00 15.12 -2.33
C SER A 154 16.59 14.35 -1.15
N ASP A 155 17.92 14.15 -1.14
CA ASP A 155 18.61 13.45 -0.05
C ASP A 155 18.24 13.99 1.33
N LYS A 156 18.23 15.32 1.47
CA LYS A 156 17.84 16.00 2.72
C LYS A 156 16.42 15.62 3.14
N LYS A 157 15.49 15.54 2.19
CA LYS A 157 14.10 15.20 2.48
C LYS A 157 13.94 13.73 2.85
N VAL A 158 14.68 12.85 2.19
CA VAL A 158 14.73 11.42 2.49
C VAL A 158 15.19 11.20 3.93
N GLN A 159 16.30 11.83 4.34
CA GLN A 159 16.81 11.69 5.72
C GLN A 159 15.80 12.20 6.76
N GLU A 160 15.19 13.37 6.52
CA GLU A 160 14.13 13.90 7.39
C GLU A 160 12.96 12.91 7.55
N LEU A 161 12.53 12.29 6.45
CA LEU A 161 11.42 11.33 6.44
C LEU A 161 11.77 10.00 7.11
N LEU A 162 13.01 9.53 6.97
CA LEU A 162 13.50 8.33 7.65
C LEU A 162 13.58 8.54 9.17
N GLU A 163 14.06 9.69 9.62
CA GLU A 163 14.04 10.05 11.04
C GLU A 163 12.60 10.15 11.56
N MET A 164 11.73 10.81 10.80
CA MET A 164 10.31 10.96 11.13
C MET A 164 9.59 9.61 11.23
N SER A 165 9.91 8.65 10.36
CA SER A 165 9.26 7.32 10.37
C SER A 165 9.53 6.54 11.66
N GLN A 166 10.63 6.83 12.36
CA GLN A 166 10.98 6.23 13.65
C GLN A 166 10.33 6.92 14.86
N SER A 167 9.74 8.10 14.66
CA SER A 167 9.07 8.85 15.73
C SER A 167 7.82 8.12 16.26
N LYS A 168 7.50 8.37 17.53
CA LYS A 168 6.29 7.83 18.17
C LYS A 168 5.02 8.29 17.42
N ALA A 169 4.99 9.52 16.93
CA ALA A 169 3.85 10.07 16.21
C ALA A 169 3.49 9.25 14.97
N ILE A 170 4.49 8.87 14.15
CA ILE A 170 4.24 8.05 12.96
C ILE A 170 3.86 6.61 13.33
N LYS A 171 4.52 6.03 14.35
CA LYS A 171 4.17 4.69 14.86
C LYS A 171 2.72 4.61 15.31
N ASP A 172 2.28 5.59 16.09
CA ASP A 172 0.90 5.70 16.57
C ASP A 172 -0.05 5.92 15.38
N LYS A 173 0.32 6.75 14.39
CA LYS A 173 -0.52 7.03 13.21
C LYS A 173 -0.75 5.81 12.33
N VAL A 174 0.27 4.98 12.11
CA VAL A 174 0.13 3.70 11.39
C VAL A 174 -0.83 2.79 12.13
N TRP A 175 -0.71 2.70 13.45
CA TRP A 175 -1.63 1.92 14.28
C TRP A 175 -3.07 2.45 14.17
N THR A 176 -3.28 3.76 14.33
CA THR A 176 -4.61 4.38 14.27
C THR A 176 -5.26 4.16 12.91
N THR A 177 -4.51 4.37 11.82
CA THR A 177 -5.03 4.15 10.46
C THR A 177 -5.42 2.69 10.23
N THR A 178 -4.66 1.76 10.83
CA THR A 178 -4.98 0.32 10.77
C THR A 178 -6.21 -0.02 11.59
N GLN A 179 -6.39 0.61 12.76
CA GLN A 179 -7.59 0.44 13.57
C GLN A 179 -8.83 1.01 12.88
N GLU A 180 -8.72 2.19 12.25
CA GLU A 180 -9.82 2.75 11.46
C GLU A 180 -10.23 1.80 10.32
N ALA A 181 -9.27 1.16 9.64
CA ALA A 181 -9.60 0.15 8.62
C ALA A 181 -10.42 -1.01 9.20
N LEU A 182 -10.07 -1.49 10.40
CA LEU A 182 -10.83 -2.53 11.11
C LEU A 182 -12.23 -2.05 11.49
N ASP A 183 -12.36 -0.81 11.96
CA ASP A 183 -13.63 -0.20 12.34
C ASP A 183 -14.56 -0.04 11.13
N TYR A 184 -13.99 0.20 9.94
CA TYR A 184 -14.70 0.18 8.65
C TYR A 184 -15.06 -1.23 8.16
N GLY A 185 -14.75 -2.27 8.93
CA GLY A 185 -15.07 -3.66 8.60
C GLY A 185 -14.09 -4.30 7.61
N VAL A 186 -12.92 -3.70 7.36
CA VAL A 186 -11.88 -4.32 6.54
C VAL A 186 -11.41 -5.59 7.26
N ARG A 187 -11.64 -6.73 6.62
CA ARG A 187 -11.16 -8.04 7.04
C ARG A 187 -10.32 -8.56 5.90
N SER A 188 -9.05 -8.85 6.15
CA SER A 188 -8.14 -9.43 5.17
C SER A 188 -8.47 -10.91 4.91
N GLY A 189 -9.67 -11.18 4.40
CA GLY A 189 -10.10 -12.44 3.78
C GLY A 189 -10.49 -12.16 2.34
N TRP A 190 -10.70 -13.20 1.53
CA TRP A 190 -10.91 -13.16 0.08
C TRP A 190 -12.03 -12.24 -0.45
N ASP A 191 -12.69 -11.44 0.40
CA ASP A 191 -13.85 -10.63 0.04
C ASP A 191 -13.75 -9.11 0.26
N HIS A 192 -12.81 -8.50 1.00
CA HIS A 192 -12.95 -7.06 1.32
C HIS A 192 -11.63 -6.29 1.41
N SER A 193 -11.19 -5.70 0.30
CA SER A 193 -10.07 -4.72 0.25
C SER A 193 -10.51 -3.28 -0.05
N LEU A 194 -11.81 -2.97 0.01
CA LEU A 194 -12.31 -1.62 -0.28
C LEU A 194 -13.48 -1.27 0.63
N CYS A 195 -13.34 -0.20 1.41
CA CYS A 195 -14.47 0.44 2.08
C CYS A 195 -14.56 1.89 1.59
N THR A 196 -15.61 2.20 0.83
CA THR A 196 -15.94 3.56 0.39
C THR A 196 -16.84 4.21 1.43
N ARG A 197 -16.50 5.41 1.90
CA ARG A 197 -17.37 6.23 2.75
C ARG A 197 -18.52 6.79 1.89
N GLN A 198 -19.78 6.51 2.25
CA GLN A 198 -20.94 7.15 1.62
C GLN A 198 -21.20 8.55 2.15
#